data_AF-A0A402A1E4-F1
#
_entry.id   AF-A0A402A1E4-F1
#
_cell.length_a   1.000
_cell.length_b   1.000
_cell.length_c   1.000
_cell.angle_alpha   90.00
_cell.angle_beta   90.00
_cell.angle_gamma   90.00
#
_symmetry.space_group_name_H-M   'P 1'
#
loop_
_entity.id
_entity.type
_entity.pdbx_description
1 polymer ?
#
loop_
_entity_poly.entity_id
_entity_poly.type
_entity_poly.pdbx_seq_one_letter_code
_entity_poly.pdbx_strand_id
1 'polypeptide(L)'
;MSNFLWVMASLISYIAGLIVLIKVTPQLLSRSYDEGLFMAIAAADIVGAMLAFSGVIIPLLLFGGAIWIKLLDAVLLVGIFAIAARLAWFSLRPHMLQGVYRISRIGVGVYCALLALGAFYYIIQIFLV
;
A
#
# COMPACT_ATOMS: atom_id res chain seq x y z
N MET A 1 10.05 -26.64 -1.00
CA MET A 1 10.13 -25.59 -2.04
C MET A 1 11.34 -24.73 -1.74
N SER A 2 12.11 -24.29 -2.74
CA SER A 2 13.31 -23.48 -2.49
C SER A 2 12.92 -22.10 -1.91
N ASN A 3 13.51 -21.70 -0.77
CA ASN A 3 13.29 -20.39 -0.14
C ASN A 3 13.47 -19.23 -1.13
N PHE A 4 14.37 -19.41 -2.11
CA PHE A 4 14.62 -18.45 -3.18
C PHE A 4 13.36 -18.13 -4.01
N LEU A 5 12.53 -19.13 -4.34
CA LEU A 5 11.32 -18.93 -5.13
C LEU A 5 10.28 -18.12 -4.38
N TRP A 6 10.16 -18.33 -3.06
CA TRP A 6 9.23 -17.56 -2.23
C TRP A 6 9.63 -16.10 -2.10
N VAL A 7 10.93 -15.81 -1.98
CA VAL A 7 11.46 -14.44 -1.95
C VAL A 7 11.25 -13.74 -3.30
N MET A 8 11.49 -14.44 -4.42
CA MET A 8 11.21 -13.89 -5.74
C MET A 8 9.71 -13.59 -5.92
N ALA A 9 8.84 -14.51 -5.51
CA ALA A 9 7.40 -14.29 -5.57
C ALA A 9 6.95 -13.11 -4.69
N SER A 10 7.52 -12.95 -3.50
CA SER A 10 7.17 -11.83 -2.60
C SER A 10 7.60 -10.48 -3.17
N LEU A 11 8.76 -10.40 -3.82
CA LEU A 11 9.22 -9.18 -4.50
C LEU A 11 8.37 -8.84 -5.72
N ILE A 12 7.97 -9.82 -6.52
CA ILE A 12 7.05 -9.61 -7.66
C ILE A 12 5.70 -9.11 -7.13
N SER A 13 5.19 -9.72 -6.08
CA SER A 13 3.95 -9.31 -5.41
C SER A 13 4.05 -7.88 -4.87
N TYR A 14 5.18 -7.51 -4.28
CA TYR A 14 5.44 -6.15 -3.83
C TYR A 14 5.36 -5.13 -4.96
N ILE A 15 6.06 -5.39 -6.07
CA ILE A 15 6.06 -4.51 -7.24
C ILE A 15 4.65 -4.39 -7.83
N ALA A 16 3.94 -5.51 -7.97
CA ALA A 16 2.57 -5.52 -8.45
C ALA A 16 1.65 -4.69 -7.54
N GLY A 17 1.75 -4.87 -6.23
CA GLY A 17 1.00 -4.10 -5.23
C GLY A 17 1.28 -2.60 -5.31
N LEU A 18 2.55 -2.20 -5.47
CA LEU A 18 2.91 -0.79 -5.67
C LEU A 18 2.35 -0.21 -6.96
N ILE A 19 2.38 -0.96 -8.07
CA ILE A 19 1.81 -0.52 -9.34
C ILE A 19 0.31 -0.28 -9.19
N VAL A 20 -0.40 -1.17 -8.47
CA VAL A 20 -1.82 -1.00 -8.16
C VAL A 20 -2.02 0.28 -7.35
N LEU A 21 -1.28 0.49 -6.25
CA LEU A 21 -1.41 1.70 -5.44
C LEU A 21 -1.14 2.99 -6.24
N ILE A 22 -0.16 2.98 -7.14
CA ILE A 22 0.18 4.18 -7.93
C ILE A 22 -0.86 4.45 -9.02
N LYS A 23 -1.39 3.42 -9.68
CA LYS A 23 -2.22 3.57 -10.89
C LYS A 23 -3.72 3.44 -10.65
N VAL A 24 -4.13 2.65 -9.66
CA VAL A 24 -5.52 2.29 -9.39
C VAL A 24 -6.12 3.21 -8.32
N THR A 25 -5.39 3.47 -7.22
CA THR A 25 -5.87 4.37 -6.15
C THR A 25 -6.30 5.76 -6.64
N PRO A 26 -5.60 6.43 -7.59
CA PRO A 26 -6.05 7.73 -8.09
C PRO A 26 -7.37 7.67 -8.86
N GLN A 27 -7.72 6.52 -9.45
CA GLN A 27 -8.95 6.34 -10.21
C GLN A 27 -10.18 6.35 -9.31
N LEU A 28 -10.03 6.02 -8.03
CA LEU A 28 -11.11 6.14 -7.05
C LEU A 28 -11.57 7.58 -6.91
N LEU A 29 -10.66 8.55 -7.05
CA LEU A 29 -10.99 9.98 -6.92
C LEU A 29 -11.85 10.50 -8.09
N SER A 30 -11.79 9.90 -9.27
CA SER A 30 -12.57 10.36 -10.43
C SER A 30 -13.97 9.74 -10.53
N ARG A 31 -14.35 8.85 -9.60
CA ARG A 31 -15.58 8.07 -9.64
C ARG A 31 -16.48 8.36 -8.45
N SER A 32 -17.80 8.27 -8.66
CA SER A 32 -18.75 8.40 -7.55
C SER A 32 -18.72 7.17 -6.67
N TYR A 33 -18.99 7.36 -5.38
CA TYR A 33 -18.96 6.27 -4.39
C TYR A 33 -20.04 5.20 -4.66
N ASP A 34 -21.17 5.61 -5.24
CA ASP A 34 -22.33 4.76 -5.48
C ASP A 34 -22.21 3.93 -6.78
N GLU A 35 -21.17 4.16 -7.58
CA GLU A 35 -20.90 3.37 -8.80
C GLU A 35 -20.34 1.98 -8.43
N GLY A 36 -20.90 0.92 -9.03
CA GLY A 36 -20.37 -0.44 -8.85
C GLY A 36 -18.90 -0.57 -9.28
N LEU A 37 -18.45 0.21 -10.27
CA LEU A 37 -17.05 0.28 -10.67
C LEU A 37 -16.14 0.86 -9.59
N PHE A 38 -16.62 1.81 -8.79
CA PHE A 38 -15.85 2.34 -7.66
C PHE A 38 -15.56 1.22 -6.65
N MET A 39 -16.57 0.41 -6.33
CA MET A 39 -16.43 -0.71 -5.41
C MET A 39 -15.43 -1.76 -5.94
N ALA A 40 -15.48 -2.07 -7.24
CA ALA A 40 -14.53 -3.00 -7.87
C ALA A 40 -13.08 -2.48 -7.83
N ILE A 41 -12.88 -1.19 -8.11
CA ILE A 41 -11.56 -0.54 -8.05
C ILE A 41 -11.06 -0.52 -6.60
N ALA A 42 -11.94 -0.24 -5.63
CA ALA A 42 -11.57 -0.21 -4.22
C ALA A 42 -11.15 -1.60 -3.71
N ALA A 43 -11.87 -2.65 -4.12
CA ALA A 43 -11.49 -4.02 -3.84
C ALA A 43 -10.13 -4.38 -4.46
N ALA A 44 -9.89 -3.98 -5.72
CA ALA A 44 -8.60 -4.19 -6.38
C ALA A 44 -7.47 -3.45 -5.66
N ASP A 45 -7.74 -2.25 -5.13
CA ASP A 45 -6.77 -1.44 -4.40
C ASP A 45 -6.38 -2.06 -3.05
N ILE A 46 -7.35 -2.64 -2.33
CA ILE A 46 -7.11 -3.41 -1.10
C ILE A 46 -6.25 -4.64 -1.42
N VAL A 47 -6.57 -5.37 -2.49
CA VAL A 47 -5.73 -6.50 -2.93
C VAL A 47 -4.32 -6.03 -3.28
N GLY A 48 -4.18 -4.89 -3.95
CA GLY A 48 -2.88 -4.26 -4.23
C GLY A 48 -2.08 -3.97 -2.96
N ALA A 49 -2.72 -3.42 -1.94
CA ALA A 49 -2.09 -3.19 -0.64
C ALA A 49 -1.65 -4.51 0.02
N MET A 50 -2.51 -5.54 0.02
CA MET A 50 -2.16 -6.86 0.57
C MET A 50 -0.94 -7.46 -0.14
N LEU A 51 -0.88 -7.36 -1.47
CA LEU A 51 0.27 -7.79 -2.26
C LEU A 51 1.54 -7.00 -1.89
N ALA A 52 1.44 -5.68 -1.71
CA ALA A 52 2.57 -4.87 -1.25
C ALA A 52 3.09 -5.35 0.12
N PHE A 53 2.22 -5.56 1.10
CA PHE A 53 2.63 -6.03 2.44
C PHE A 53 3.16 -7.47 2.45
N SER A 54 2.71 -8.33 1.53
CA SER A 54 3.27 -9.70 1.41
C SER A 54 4.77 -9.71 1.10
N GLY A 55 5.26 -8.67 0.41
CA GLY A 55 6.68 -8.46 0.14
C GLY A 55 7.55 -8.36 1.38
N VAL A 56 6.95 -7.96 2.51
CA VAL A 56 7.60 -7.76 3.81
C VAL A 56 7.39 -8.97 4.72
N ILE A 57 6.16 -9.49 4.77
CA ILE A 57 5.81 -10.59 5.68
C ILE A 57 6.54 -11.89 5.32
N ILE A 58 6.66 -12.19 4.02
CA ILE A 58 7.26 -13.47 3.57
C ILE A 58 8.77 -13.53 3.89
N PRO A 59 9.60 -12.52 3.55
CA PRO A 59 11.01 -12.53 3.96
C PRO A 59 11.19 -12.56 5.48
N LEU A 60 10.42 -11.76 6.21
CA LEU A 60 10.49 -11.73 7.67
C LEU A 60 10.27 -13.12 8.28
N LEU A 61 9.25 -13.85 7.79
CA LEU A 61 8.87 -15.16 8.30
C LEU A 61 9.86 -16.28 7.88
N LEU A 62 10.41 -16.22 6.67
CA LEU A 62 11.34 -17.24 6.16
C LEU A 62 12.72 -17.20 6.81
N PHE A 63 13.17 -16.01 7.22
CA PHE A 63 14.53 -15.82 7.72
C PHE A 63 14.59 -15.36 9.18
N GLY A 64 13.47 -15.45 9.91
CA GLY A 64 13.43 -15.27 11.36
C GLY A 64 13.91 -13.90 11.84
N GLY A 65 13.70 -12.84 11.06
CA GLY A 65 14.08 -11.48 11.47
C GLY A 65 15.58 -11.20 11.53
N ALA A 66 16.39 -11.87 10.69
CA ALA A 66 17.79 -11.49 10.52
C ALA A 66 17.93 -9.98 10.21
N ILE A 67 18.97 -9.33 10.77
CA ILE A 67 19.07 -7.86 10.76
C ILE A 67 19.09 -7.25 9.35
N TRP A 68 19.72 -7.94 8.39
CA TRP A 68 19.75 -7.54 6.99
C TRP A 68 18.38 -7.55 6.32
N ILE A 69 17.52 -8.46 6.78
CA ILE A 69 16.17 -8.64 6.21
C ILE A 69 15.23 -7.63 6.84
N LYS A 70 15.36 -7.38 8.15
CA LYS A 70 14.69 -6.24 8.80
C LYS A 70 15.01 -4.92 8.11
N LEU A 71 16.26 -4.72 7.69
CA LEU A 71 16.67 -3.52 6.95
C LEU A 71 16.04 -3.46 5.55
N LEU A 72 16.04 -4.58 4.81
CA LEU A 72 15.37 -4.68 3.50
C LEU A 72 13.88 -4.40 3.61
N ASP A 73 13.21 -5.05 4.56
CA ASP A 73 11.79 -4.93 4.82
C ASP A 73 11.41 -3.51 5.27
N ALA A 74 12.26 -2.85 6.07
CA ALA A 74 12.09 -1.45 6.42
C ALA A 74 12.14 -0.55 5.17
N VAL A 75 13.05 -0.81 4.22
CA VAL A 75 13.10 -0.06 2.94
C VAL A 75 11.84 -0.29 2.11
N LEU A 76 11.34 -1.52 2.04
CA LEU A 76 10.08 -1.84 1.35
C LEU A 76 8.88 -1.12 2.00
N LEU A 77 8.79 -1.13 3.34
CA LEU A 77 7.75 -0.42 4.07
C LEU A 77 7.83 1.10 3.88
N VAL A 78 9.03 1.67 3.81
CA VAL A 78 9.23 3.09 3.50
C VAL A 78 8.68 3.41 2.10
N GLY A 79 8.85 2.52 1.13
CA GLY A 79 8.25 2.66 -0.21
C GLY A 79 6.73 2.72 -0.16
N ILE A 80 6.10 1.80 0.57
CA ILE A 80 4.64 1.80 0.78
C ILE A 80 4.20 3.08 1.49
N PHE A 81 4.89 3.47 2.56
CA PHE A 81 4.61 4.68 3.33
C PHE A 81 4.66 5.94 2.46
N ALA A 82 5.73 6.10 1.66
CA ALA A 82 5.91 7.28 0.82
C ALA A 82 4.78 7.43 -0.21
N ILE A 83 4.38 6.32 -0.84
CA ILE A 83 3.31 6.32 -1.85
C ILE A 83 1.95 6.57 -1.19
N ALA A 84 1.65 5.87 -0.09
CA ALA A 84 0.41 6.03 0.65
C ALA A 84 0.24 7.45 1.23
N ALA A 85 1.30 8.00 1.84
CA ALA A 85 1.30 9.36 2.36
C ALA A 85 1.12 10.40 1.25
N ARG A 86 1.77 10.21 0.09
CA ARG A 86 1.59 11.07 -1.08
C ARG A 86 0.14 11.04 -1.59
N LEU A 87 -0.46 9.85 -1.67
CA LEU A 87 -1.86 9.67 -2.10
C LEU A 87 -2.85 10.25 -1.08
N ALA A 88 -2.60 10.08 0.22
CA ALA A 88 -3.38 10.70 1.29
C ALA A 88 -3.30 12.23 1.20
N TRP A 89 -2.10 12.78 1.01
CA TRP A 89 -1.91 14.22 0.86
C TRP A 89 -2.62 14.77 -0.38
N PHE A 90 -2.50 14.07 -1.52
CA PHE A 90 -3.12 14.48 -2.77
C PHE A 90 -4.66 14.44 -2.70
N SER A 91 -5.22 13.38 -2.13
CA SER A 91 -6.67 13.23 -1.95
C SER A 91 -7.25 14.25 -0.97
N LEU A 92 -6.55 14.60 0.11
CA LEU A 92 -7.05 15.56 1.10
C LEU A 92 -6.90 17.02 0.66
N ARG A 93 -6.14 17.32 -0.40
CA ARG A 93 -5.90 18.70 -0.83
C ARG A 93 -7.08 19.24 -1.67
N PRO A 94 -7.84 20.25 -1.18
CA PRO A 94 -9.07 20.69 -1.83
C PRO A 94 -8.87 21.47 -3.13
N HIS A 95 -7.68 22.02 -3.38
CA HIS A 95 -7.40 22.94 -4.49
C HIS A 95 -7.00 22.27 -5.82
N MET A 96 -6.59 20.99 -5.82
CA MET A 96 -6.07 20.33 -7.02
C MET A 96 -7.06 19.39 -7.72
N LEU A 97 -8.31 19.30 -7.22
CA LEU A 97 -9.29 18.30 -7.64
C LEU A 97 -10.65 18.95 -7.93
N GLN A 98 -10.69 19.85 -8.93
CA GLN A 98 -11.96 20.31 -9.51
C GLN A 98 -12.60 19.11 -10.25
N GLY A 99 -13.83 18.76 -9.89
CA GLY A 99 -14.57 17.64 -10.50
C GLY A 99 -14.57 16.30 -9.72
N VAL A 100 -14.08 16.27 -8.49
CA VAL A 100 -14.04 15.06 -7.63
C VAL A 100 -15.18 15.02 -6.60
N TYR A 101 -15.78 13.84 -6.42
CA TYR A 101 -16.83 13.61 -5.43
C TYR A 101 -16.29 13.67 -3.99
N ARG A 102 -16.91 14.49 -3.13
CA ARG A 102 -16.46 14.72 -1.74
C ARG A 102 -16.35 13.44 -0.91
N ILE A 103 -17.33 12.54 -1.01
CA ILE A 103 -17.39 11.31 -0.20
C ILE A 103 -16.29 10.34 -0.61
N SER A 104 -16.14 10.07 -1.92
CA SER A 104 -15.05 9.26 -2.46
C SER A 104 -13.69 9.79 -2.00
N ARG A 105 -13.49 11.11 -2.10
CA ARG A 105 -12.24 11.77 -1.67
C ARG A 105 -11.89 11.51 -0.20
N ILE A 106 -12.87 11.64 0.69
CA ILE A 106 -12.66 11.39 2.13
C ILE A 106 -12.35 9.91 2.36
N GLY A 107 -13.10 9.00 1.71
CA GLY A 107 -12.88 7.56 1.82
C GLY A 107 -11.47 7.15 1.40
N VAL A 108 -11.03 7.59 0.21
CA VAL A 108 -9.68 7.30 -0.31
C VAL A 108 -8.61 7.94 0.57
N GLY A 109 -8.81 9.18 1.02
CA GLY A 109 -7.84 9.87 1.88
C GLY A 109 -7.66 9.19 3.23
N VAL A 110 -8.75 8.79 3.88
CA VAL A 110 -8.71 8.04 5.15
C VAL A 110 -8.06 6.67 4.95
N TYR A 111 -8.42 5.95 3.88
CA TYR A 111 -7.80 4.67 3.56
C TYR A 111 -6.28 4.78 3.39
N CYS A 112 -5.82 5.71 2.55
CA CYS A 112 -4.39 5.94 2.33
C CYS A 112 -3.66 6.39 3.60
N ALA A 113 -4.31 7.20 4.45
CA ALA A 113 -3.75 7.61 5.73
C ALA A 113 -3.60 6.43 6.70
N LEU A 114 -4.60 5.54 6.79
CA LEU A 114 -4.51 4.31 7.59
C LEU A 114 -3.43 3.37 7.06
N LEU A 115 -3.29 3.26 5.74
CA LEU A 115 -2.26 2.44 5.11
C LEU A 115 -0.86 2.99 5.40
N ALA A 116 -0.67 4.30 5.34
CA ALA A 116 0.57 4.95 5.74
C ALA A 116 0.87 4.74 7.24
N LEU A 117 -0.14 4.91 8.13
CA LEU A 117 0.03 4.67 9.55
C LEU A 117 0.41 3.20 9.84
N GLY A 118 -0.23 2.25 9.16
CA GLY A 118 0.10 0.83 9.25
C GLY A 118 1.54 0.55 8.81
N ALA A 119 1.95 1.08 7.66
CA ALA A 119 3.33 0.95 7.19
C ALA A 119 4.33 1.53 8.20
N PHE A 120 4.05 2.72 8.75
CA PHE A 120 4.89 3.35 9.77
C PHE A 120 4.99 2.52 11.05
N TYR A 121 3.86 1.99 11.52
CA TYR A 121 3.83 1.11 12.68
C TYR A 121 4.69 -0.16 12.46
N TYR A 122 4.57 -0.80 11.30
CA TYR A 122 5.37 -1.98 10.98
C TYR A 122 6.87 -1.67 10.83
N ILE A 123 7.25 -0.48 10.37
CA ILE A 123 8.66 -0.04 10.34
C ILE A 123 9.23 -0.06 11.76
N ILE A 124 8.49 0.42 12.75
CA ILE A 124 8.97 0.44 14.14
C ILE A 124 8.97 -0.99 14.70
N GLN A 125 7.91 -1.74 14.47
CA GLN A 125 7.74 -3.08 15.04
C GLN A 125 8.83 -4.05 14.57
N ILE A 126 9.30 -3.94 13.33
CA ILE A 126 10.33 -4.85 12.79
C ILE A 126 11.68 -4.74 13.50
N PHE A 127 11.96 -3.63 14.18
CA PHE A 127 13.18 -3.45 14.97
C PHE A 127 13.00 -3.80 16.45
N LEU A 128 11.75 -3.86 16.94
CA LEU A 128 11.44 -4.20 18.33
C LEU A 128 11.33 -5.71 18.56
N VAL A 129 10.81 -6.44 17.57
CA VAL A 129 10.79 -7.92 17.52
C VAL A 129 12.13 -8.40 17.02
#